data_AF-A0AA38L4W4-F1
#
_entry.id   AF-A0AA38L4W4-F1
#
_cell.length_a   1.000
_cell.length_b   1.000
_cell.length_c   1.000
_cell.angle_alpha   90.00
_cell.angle_beta   90.00
_cell.angle_gamma   90.00
#
_symmetry.space_group_name_H-M   'P 1'
#
loop_
_entity.id
_entity.type
_entity.pdbx_description
1 polymer ?
#
loop_
_entity_poly.entity_id
_entity_poly.type
_entity_poly.pdbx_seq_one_letter_code
_entity_poly.pdbx_strand_id
1 'polypeptide(L)'
;MVPAWPRRFPEENQKRNSPEDTIRALGLMASYFSMASRHHSRDSTWAAIALAAKLCKGAGLHRDPARWNLPLVQRRRALFWEVYQSDISHSIALGRPPITPLSFVDCDYADEDLGSHQTICNLKYKYCRDAFVPIMDLLLSAYPTKRSYREVLELDAKIRRLQVPVPPSDNALETFYARQLLNAVLLTLHRSYMARAILNGNEAAAQDVDSSRPFDPFDSAQTPYASSVAAAYHAAEEISRSLHGFVVTDDELAGRVWFLTYHGFSAAVHSPPVRQDRPTPQLQ
;
A
#
# COMPACT_ATOMS: atom_id res chain seq x y z
N MET A 1 -37.36 29.74 21.27
CA MET A 1 -36.44 30.82 21.71
C MET A 1 -35.07 30.17 21.91
N VAL A 2 -34.17 30.27 20.94
CA VAL A 2 -32.82 29.70 21.01
C VAL A 2 -31.89 30.81 21.52
N PRO A 3 -31.06 30.60 22.56
CA PRO A 3 -30.21 31.67 23.07
C PRO A 3 -29.17 32.07 22.02
N ALA A 4 -29.09 33.37 21.75
CA ALA A 4 -28.06 33.95 20.91
C ALA A 4 -26.70 33.82 21.61
N TRP A 5 -25.77 33.08 21.00
CA TRP A 5 -24.36 33.07 21.41
C TRP A 5 -23.74 34.46 21.20
N PRO A 6 -23.00 35.03 22.17
CA PRO A 6 -22.35 36.31 21.98
C PRO A 6 -21.28 36.21 20.87
N ARG A 7 -21.51 36.87 19.74
CA ARG A 7 -20.48 37.10 18.73
C ARG A 7 -19.66 38.31 19.13
N ARG A 8 -18.50 38.07 19.75
CA ARG A 8 -17.27 38.89 19.60
C ARG A 8 -16.15 38.17 20.35
N PHE A 9 -15.37 37.39 19.60
CA PHE A 9 -14.01 37.06 20.03
C PHE A 9 -13.11 38.26 19.66
N PRO A 10 -12.16 38.66 20.51
CA PRO A 10 -11.22 39.73 20.19
C PRO A 10 -10.41 39.38 18.94
N GLU A 11 -10.16 40.36 18.06
CA GLU A 11 -9.19 40.26 16.99
C GLU A 11 -7.78 40.25 17.59
N GLU A 12 -7.35 39.10 18.09
CA GLU A 12 -5.95 38.87 18.38
C GLU A 12 -5.28 38.43 17.09
N ASN A 13 -4.37 39.27 16.60
CA ASN A 13 -3.58 39.10 15.39
C ASN A 13 -2.49 38.02 15.59
N GLN A 14 -2.90 36.87 16.15
CA GLN A 14 -2.07 35.70 16.34
C GLN A 14 -2.03 34.97 15.01
N LYS A 15 -0.82 34.74 14.46
CA LYS A 15 -0.62 33.82 13.32
C LYS A 15 -1.15 32.45 13.71
N ARG A 16 -2.45 32.23 13.53
CA ARG A 16 -3.09 30.95 13.78
C ARG A 16 -2.57 30.01 12.71
N ASN A 17 -1.91 28.94 13.13
CA ASN A 17 -1.44 27.90 12.22
C ASN A 17 -2.61 27.50 11.31
N SER A 18 -2.35 27.41 10.01
CA SER A 18 -3.39 27.00 9.07
C SER A 18 -3.83 25.56 9.39
N PRO A 19 -5.09 25.19 9.09
CA PRO A 19 -5.51 23.79 9.19
C PRO A 19 -4.54 22.85 8.47
N GLU A 20 -4.01 23.27 7.33
CA GLU A 20 -3.01 22.53 6.55
C GLU A 20 -1.69 22.32 7.29
N ASP A 21 -1.24 23.28 8.10
CA ASP A 21 -0.02 23.12 8.92
C ASP A 21 -0.23 22.08 10.01
N THR A 22 -1.42 22.06 10.62
CA THR A 22 -1.78 21.05 11.64
C THR A 22 -1.87 19.65 11.02
N ILE A 23 -2.48 19.55 9.84
CA ILE A 23 -2.54 18.29 9.08
C ILE A 23 -1.13 17.80 8.73
N ARG A 24 -0.26 18.68 8.23
CA ARG A 24 1.14 18.34 7.91
C ARG A 24 1.91 17.89 9.16
N ALA A 25 1.74 18.57 10.28
CA ALA A 25 2.38 18.19 11.54
C ALA A 25 1.92 16.79 12.00
N LEU A 26 0.63 16.47 11.92
CA LEU A 26 0.11 15.14 12.25
C LEU A 26 0.60 14.05 11.29
N GLY A 27 0.69 14.35 9.99
CA GLY A 27 1.25 13.44 8.99
C GLY A 27 2.71 13.13 9.28
N LEU A 28 3.53 14.14 9.58
CA LEU A 28 4.93 13.96 9.97
C LEU A 28 5.07 13.16 11.28
N MET A 29 4.21 13.44 12.26
CA MET A 29 4.16 12.69 13.52
C MET A 29 3.80 11.22 13.27
N ALA A 30 2.85 10.93 12.38
CA ALA A 30 2.52 9.56 11.99
C ALA A 30 3.69 8.86 11.31
N SER A 31 4.38 9.53 10.38
CA SER A 31 5.61 8.99 9.76
C SER A 31 6.67 8.70 10.81
N TYR A 32 6.86 9.61 11.78
CA TYR A 32 7.77 9.39 12.90
C TYR A 32 7.37 8.17 13.73
N PHE A 33 6.10 8.05 14.14
CA PHE A 33 5.60 6.88 14.88
C PHE A 33 5.78 5.57 14.10
N SER A 34 5.64 5.63 12.78
CA SER A 34 5.91 4.49 11.91
C SER A 34 7.39 4.10 11.96
N MET A 35 8.31 5.06 11.92
CA MET A 35 9.75 4.77 11.83
C MET A 35 10.44 4.52 13.18
N ALA A 36 9.93 5.13 14.25
CA ALA A 36 10.50 5.07 15.60
C ALA A 36 9.87 3.92 16.41
N SER A 37 10.23 2.69 16.03
CA SER A 37 9.63 1.43 16.49
C SER A 37 9.73 1.14 17.99
N ARG A 38 10.59 1.85 18.75
CA ARG A 38 10.84 1.54 20.18
C ARG A 38 9.79 2.09 21.15
N HIS A 39 9.09 3.16 20.81
CA HIS A 39 8.18 3.85 21.73
C HIS A 39 6.77 4.06 21.18
N HIS A 40 6.54 3.72 19.91
CA HIS A 40 5.28 3.97 19.23
C HIS A 40 4.77 2.68 18.59
N SER A 41 3.48 2.40 18.78
CA SER A 41 2.82 1.26 18.17
C SER A 41 2.28 1.63 16.80
N ARG A 42 2.03 0.61 15.97
CA ARG A 42 1.28 0.77 14.71
C ARG A 42 -0.10 1.40 14.91
N ASP A 43 -0.69 1.23 16.09
CA ASP A 43 -1.95 1.85 16.46
C ASP A 43 -1.80 3.36 16.71
N SER A 44 -0.67 3.81 17.27
CA SER A 44 -0.38 5.24 17.39
C SER A 44 -0.26 5.90 16.02
N THR A 45 0.45 5.26 15.08
CA THR A 45 0.53 5.73 13.69
C THR A 45 -0.84 5.80 13.05
N TRP A 46 -1.62 4.72 13.15
CA TRP A 46 -2.98 4.66 12.60
C TRP A 46 -3.89 5.75 13.19
N ALA A 47 -3.84 5.97 14.51
CA ALA A 47 -4.63 7.01 15.17
C ALA A 47 -4.22 8.43 14.73
N ALA A 48 -2.91 8.69 14.59
CA ALA A 48 -2.41 9.98 14.11
C ALA A 48 -2.85 10.27 12.66
N ILE A 49 -2.73 9.28 11.77
CA ILE A 49 -3.25 9.37 10.39
C ILE A 49 -4.76 9.59 10.41
N ALA A 50 -5.49 8.91 11.30
CA ALA A 50 -6.92 9.06 11.37
C ALA A 50 -7.37 10.45 11.76
N LEU A 51 -6.67 11.06 12.71
CA LEU A 51 -6.89 12.46 13.07
C LEU A 51 -6.55 13.39 11.90
N ALA A 52 -5.42 13.19 11.23
CA ALA A 52 -5.03 13.96 10.06
C ALA A 52 -6.07 13.87 8.93
N ALA A 53 -6.54 12.66 8.62
CA ALA A 53 -7.58 12.43 7.60
C ALA A 53 -8.91 13.09 7.96
N LYS A 54 -9.30 13.07 9.25
CA LYS A 54 -10.51 13.76 9.72
C LYS A 54 -10.38 15.28 9.58
N LEU A 55 -9.22 15.85 9.90
CA LEU A 55 -8.95 17.28 9.72
C LEU A 55 -8.87 17.66 8.23
N CYS A 56 -8.27 16.82 7.37
CA CYS A 56 -8.31 16.97 5.91
C CYS A 56 -9.74 17.12 5.40
N LYS A 57 -10.64 16.24 5.85
CA LYS A 57 -12.07 16.32 5.50
C LYS A 57 -12.71 17.60 6.01
N GLY A 58 -12.49 17.96 7.28
CA GLY A 58 -13.04 19.17 7.89
C GLY A 58 -12.58 20.47 7.21
N ALA A 59 -11.34 20.50 6.72
CA ALA A 59 -10.80 21.63 5.97
C ALA A 59 -11.13 21.59 4.46
N GLY A 60 -11.86 20.57 4.00
CA GLY A 60 -12.32 20.47 2.60
C GLY A 60 -11.27 19.98 1.60
N LEU A 61 -10.12 19.45 2.05
CA LEU A 61 -9.02 19.07 1.15
C LEU A 61 -9.34 17.88 0.21
N HIS A 62 -10.35 17.07 0.56
CA HIS A 62 -10.88 16.01 -0.29
C HIS A 62 -11.61 16.53 -1.54
N ARG A 63 -11.84 17.83 -1.61
CA ARG A 63 -12.44 18.52 -2.74
C ARG A 63 -11.40 19.33 -3.50
N ASP A 64 -11.46 19.32 -4.83
CA ASP A 64 -10.45 19.99 -5.65
C ASP A 64 -10.46 21.52 -5.45
N PRO A 65 -9.42 22.11 -4.85
CA PRO A 65 -9.37 23.55 -4.57
C PRO A 65 -9.49 24.43 -5.82
N ALA A 66 -9.17 23.91 -7.02
CA ALA A 66 -9.30 24.65 -8.27
C ALA A 66 -10.76 25.05 -8.56
N ARG A 67 -11.75 24.24 -8.16
CA ARG A 67 -13.18 24.52 -8.40
C ARG A 67 -13.69 25.75 -7.65
N TRP A 68 -12.99 26.15 -6.59
CA TRP A 68 -13.32 27.29 -5.75
C TRP A 68 -12.29 28.43 -5.84
N ASN A 69 -11.39 28.39 -6.82
CA ASN A 69 -10.32 29.38 -7.03
C ASN A 69 -9.47 29.63 -5.76
N LEU A 70 -9.19 28.58 -5.00
CA LEU A 70 -8.41 28.69 -3.77
C LEU A 70 -6.92 28.78 -4.09
N PRO A 71 -6.12 29.53 -3.31
CA PRO A 71 -4.67 29.60 -3.52
C PRO A 71 -3.99 28.26 -3.19
N LEU A 72 -2.75 28.10 -3.67
CA LEU A 72 -1.90 26.94 -3.38
C LEU A 72 -2.53 25.58 -3.77
N VAL A 73 -3.29 25.56 -4.86
CA VAL A 73 -3.99 24.38 -5.41
C VAL A 73 -3.13 23.12 -5.33
N GLN A 74 -1.93 23.16 -5.92
CA GLN A 74 -1.07 21.99 -6.01
C GLN A 74 -0.58 21.48 -4.64
N ARG A 75 -0.25 22.38 -3.73
CA ARG A 75 0.16 21.99 -2.36
C ARG A 75 -1.00 21.36 -1.59
N ARG A 76 -2.22 21.84 -1.79
CA ARG A 76 -3.42 21.29 -1.17
C ARG A 76 -3.78 19.91 -1.73
N ARG A 77 -3.70 19.75 -3.06
CA ARG A 77 -3.87 18.45 -3.73
C ARG A 77 -2.84 17.43 -3.23
N ALA A 78 -1.56 17.81 -3.20
CA ALA A 78 -0.49 16.95 -2.70
C ALA A 78 -0.72 16.55 -1.23
N LEU A 79 -1.08 17.50 -0.36
CA LEU A 79 -1.35 17.22 1.05
C LEU A 79 -2.53 16.27 1.24
N PHE A 80 -3.62 16.46 0.50
CA PHE A 80 -4.75 15.54 0.54
C PHE A 80 -4.32 14.12 0.17
N TRP A 81 -3.67 13.96 -0.98
CA TRP A 81 -3.29 12.66 -1.51
C TRP A 81 -2.25 11.95 -0.64
N GLU A 82 -1.33 12.69 0.00
CA GLU A 82 -0.37 12.13 0.95
C GLU A 82 -1.06 11.52 2.17
N VAL A 83 -2.01 12.25 2.76
CA VAL A 83 -2.79 11.77 3.91
C VAL A 83 -3.71 10.61 3.49
N TYR A 84 -4.38 10.74 2.35
CA TYR A 84 -5.27 9.71 1.83
C TYR A 84 -4.53 8.39 1.56
N GLN A 85 -3.39 8.46 0.86
CA GLN A 85 -2.59 7.27 0.60
C GLN A 85 -2.04 6.65 1.88
N SER A 86 -1.62 7.47 2.85
CA SER A 86 -1.17 6.97 4.16
C SER A 86 -2.27 6.18 4.88
N ASP A 87 -3.51 6.67 4.86
CA ASP A 87 -4.69 5.97 5.40
C ASP A 87 -4.94 4.62 4.70
N ILE A 88 -4.98 4.63 3.36
CA ILE A 88 -5.21 3.42 2.56
C ILE A 88 -4.13 2.36 2.83
N SER A 89 -2.86 2.74 2.81
CA SER A 89 -1.75 1.80 3.05
C SER A 89 -1.81 1.17 4.44
N HIS A 90 -2.11 1.94 5.49
CA HIS A 90 -2.25 1.40 6.84
C HIS A 90 -3.49 0.54 7.00
N SER A 91 -4.60 0.94 6.38
CA SER A 91 -5.86 0.21 6.38
C SER A 91 -5.68 -1.19 5.77
N ILE A 92 -4.99 -1.30 4.64
CA ILE A 92 -4.64 -2.60 4.03
C ILE A 92 -3.72 -3.42 4.92
N ALA A 93 -2.67 -2.80 5.45
CA ALA A 93 -1.67 -3.50 6.26
C ALA A 93 -2.21 -4.01 7.61
N LEU A 94 -3.29 -3.40 8.11
CA LEU A 94 -3.95 -3.75 9.38
C LEU A 94 -5.29 -4.48 9.19
N GLY A 95 -5.76 -4.64 7.96
CA GLY A 95 -7.09 -5.18 7.68
C GLY A 95 -8.24 -4.32 8.21
N ARG A 96 -8.04 -2.99 8.29
CA ARG A 96 -9.01 -2.02 8.80
C ARG A 96 -9.73 -1.32 7.64
N PRO A 97 -10.98 -0.84 7.84
CA PRO A 97 -11.66 -0.06 6.82
C PRO A 97 -11.00 1.32 6.64
N PRO A 98 -11.05 1.89 5.42
CA PRO A 98 -10.50 3.22 5.15
C PRO A 98 -11.39 4.31 5.77
N ILE A 99 -10.80 5.45 6.09
CA ILE A 99 -11.49 6.55 6.79
C ILE A 99 -12.35 7.37 5.84
N THR A 100 -11.94 7.45 4.58
CA THR A 100 -12.64 8.22 3.55
C THR A 100 -12.86 7.34 2.32
N PRO A 101 -14.11 6.95 2.04
CA PRO A 101 -14.41 6.27 0.79
C PRO A 101 -14.08 7.16 -0.41
N LEU A 102 -13.49 6.58 -1.45
CA LEU A 102 -13.08 7.32 -2.65
C LEU A 102 -14.27 8.00 -3.35
N SER A 103 -15.49 7.48 -3.20
CA SER A 103 -16.71 8.06 -3.78
C SER A 103 -17.04 9.48 -3.30
N PHE A 104 -16.43 9.94 -2.20
CA PHE A 104 -16.60 11.31 -1.70
C PHE A 104 -15.46 12.25 -2.10
N VAL A 105 -14.49 11.77 -2.87
CA VAL A 105 -13.27 12.51 -3.24
C VAL A 105 -13.38 12.98 -4.69
N ASP A 106 -13.18 14.27 -4.94
CA ASP A 106 -13.05 14.83 -6.30
C ASP A 106 -11.72 15.58 -6.52
N CYS A 107 -10.83 15.56 -5.53
CA CYS A 107 -9.51 16.17 -5.60
C CYS A 107 -8.63 15.52 -6.69
N ASP A 108 -8.16 16.31 -7.64
CA ASP A 108 -7.21 15.86 -8.66
C ASP A 108 -5.78 15.71 -8.08
N TYR A 109 -4.87 15.10 -8.85
CA TYR A 109 -3.45 15.01 -8.50
C TYR A 109 -2.75 16.37 -8.63
N ALA A 110 -1.64 16.52 -7.92
CA ALA A 110 -0.80 17.71 -8.08
C ALA A 110 -0.07 17.69 -9.43
N ASP A 111 0.20 18.83 -10.04
CA ASP A 111 0.89 18.91 -11.33
C ASP A 111 2.31 18.29 -11.25
N GLU A 112 2.71 17.56 -12.29
CA GLU A 112 4.00 16.87 -12.36
C GLU A 112 5.20 17.83 -12.56
N ASP A 113 4.95 19.08 -12.96
CA ASP A 113 5.96 20.13 -13.17
C ASP A 113 6.68 20.59 -11.88
N LEU A 114 6.27 20.05 -10.72
CA LEU A 114 6.92 20.30 -9.42
C LEU A 114 8.21 19.50 -9.21
N GLY A 115 8.63 18.69 -10.19
CA GLY A 115 9.90 17.96 -10.20
C GLY A 115 9.75 16.44 -9.98
N SER A 116 10.88 15.73 -10.08
CA SER A 116 10.94 14.25 -10.07
C SER A 116 10.30 13.61 -8.83
N HIS A 117 10.45 14.23 -7.66
CA HIS A 117 9.82 13.75 -6.43
C HIS A 117 8.28 13.77 -6.51
N GLN A 118 7.69 14.81 -7.11
CA GLN A 118 6.25 14.89 -7.29
C GLN A 118 5.75 13.84 -8.28
N THR A 119 6.54 13.50 -9.30
CA THR A 119 6.22 12.39 -10.23
C THR A 119 6.10 11.06 -9.48
N ILE A 120 7.03 10.74 -8.57
CA ILE A 120 6.98 9.53 -7.76
C ILE A 120 5.79 9.56 -6.78
N CYS A 121 5.54 10.70 -6.14
CA CYS A 121 4.36 10.86 -5.27
C CYS A 121 3.06 10.68 -6.06
N ASN A 122 2.93 11.26 -7.24
CA ASN A 122 1.76 11.07 -8.10
C ASN A 122 1.59 9.62 -8.53
N LEU A 123 2.69 8.92 -8.82
CA LEU A 123 2.66 7.50 -9.11
C LEU A 123 2.11 6.71 -7.91
N LYS A 124 2.61 6.99 -6.71
CA LYS A 124 2.12 6.41 -5.46
C LYS A 124 0.62 6.66 -5.28
N TYR A 125 0.14 7.87 -5.59
CA TYR A 125 -1.30 8.20 -5.51
C TYR A 125 -2.15 7.50 -6.58
N LYS A 126 -1.62 7.32 -7.79
CA LYS A 126 -2.25 6.53 -8.86
C LYS A 126 -2.41 5.06 -8.44
N TYR A 127 -1.36 4.42 -7.92
CA TYR A 127 -1.45 3.06 -7.36
C TYR A 127 -2.41 2.97 -6.18
N CYS A 128 -2.40 3.97 -5.29
CA CYS A 128 -3.36 4.06 -4.19
C CYS A 128 -4.81 4.00 -4.71
N ARG A 129 -5.15 4.88 -5.66
CA ARG A 129 -6.50 5.02 -6.20
C ARG A 129 -6.92 3.83 -7.07
N ASP A 130 -6.06 3.42 -7.99
CA ASP A 130 -6.43 2.54 -9.10
C ASP A 130 -6.09 1.06 -8.83
N ALA A 131 -5.32 0.77 -7.78
CA ALA A 131 -4.96 -0.59 -7.37
C ALA A 131 -5.37 -0.90 -5.93
N PHE A 132 -4.85 -0.16 -4.94
CA PHE A 132 -5.07 -0.49 -3.54
C PHE A 132 -6.52 -0.33 -3.09
N VAL A 133 -7.22 0.75 -3.48
CA VAL A 133 -8.64 0.93 -3.15
C VAL A 133 -9.52 -0.21 -3.71
N PRO A 134 -9.41 -0.61 -5.00
CA PRO A 134 -10.11 -1.80 -5.51
C PRO A 134 -9.77 -3.10 -4.77
N ILE A 135 -8.51 -3.28 -4.34
CA ILE A 135 -8.09 -4.44 -3.54
C ILE A 135 -8.74 -4.41 -2.16
N MET A 136 -8.84 -3.25 -1.52
CA MET A 136 -9.53 -3.11 -0.23
C MET A 136 -10.99 -3.52 -0.32
N ASP A 137 -11.69 -3.10 -1.38
CA ASP A 137 -13.07 -3.52 -1.58
C ASP A 137 -13.18 -5.05 -1.72
N LEU A 138 -12.26 -5.66 -2.47
CA LEU A 138 -12.21 -7.13 -2.62
C LEU A 138 -11.90 -7.86 -1.30
N LEU A 139 -10.98 -7.35 -0.48
CA LEU A 139 -10.41 -8.07 0.66
C LEU A 139 -11.04 -7.72 2.01
N LEU A 140 -11.52 -6.48 2.20
CA LEU A 140 -11.93 -5.94 3.50
C LEU A 140 -13.41 -5.57 3.56
N SER A 141 -14.09 -5.46 2.41
CA SER A 141 -15.53 -5.20 2.42
C SER A 141 -16.28 -6.43 2.95
N ALA A 142 -17.25 -6.20 3.84
CA ALA A 142 -18.18 -7.25 4.26
C ALA A 142 -19.01 -7.79 3.08
N TYR A 143 -19.24 -6.94 2.08
CA TYR A 143 -19.93 -7.28 0.83
C TYR A 143 -19.07 -6.79 -0.35
N PRO A 144 -18.06 -7.59 -0.78
CA PRO A 144 -17.19 -7.20 -1.88
C PRO A 144 -17.98 -6.96 -3.17
N THR A 145 -17.63 -5.90 -3.91
CA THR A 145 -18.23 -5.63 -5.23
C THR A 145 -17.72 -6.61 -6.28
N LYS A 146 -16.48 -7.08 -6.12
CA LYS A 146 -15.86 -8.15 -6.92
C LYS A 146 -15.91 -9.45 -6.14
N ARG A 147 -16.41 -10.53 -6.75
CA ARG A 147 -16.62 -11.82 -6.05
C ARG A 147 -15.96 -13.01 -6.71
N SER A 148 -15.60 -12.92 -7.98
CA SER A 148 -15.09 -14.04 -8.75
C SER A 148 -13.56 -13.99 -8.88
N TYR A 149 -12.94 -15.16 -8.96
CA TYR A 149 -11.51 -15.26 -9.25
C TYR A 149 -11.13 -14.61 -10.60
N ARG A 150 -12.05 -14.63 -11.57
CA ARG A 150 -11.89 -13.91 -12.84
C ARG A 150 -11.68 -12.41 -12.63
N GLU A 151 -12.47 -11.76 -11.78
CA GLU A 151 -12.34 -10.32 -11.51
C GLU A 151 -11.03 -9.97 -10.78
N VAL A 152 -10.44 -10.93 -10.07
CA VAL A 152 -9.09 -10.82 -9.46
C VAL A 152 -8.03 -10.79 -10.56
N LEU A 153 -8.11 -11.71 -11.53
CA LEU A 153 -7.20 -11.75 -12.67
C LEU A 153 -7.35 -10.52 -13.58
N GLU A 154 -8.57 -10.03 -13.79
CA GLU A 154 -8.81 -8.78 -14.52
C GLU A 154 -8.22 -7.56 -13.80
N LEU A 155 -8.30 -7.54 -12.46
CA LEU A 155 -7.68 -6.50 -11.64
C LEU A 155 -6.14 -6.56 -11.71
N ASP A 156 -5.55 -7.76 -11.62
CA ASP A 156 -4.11 -7.97 -11.83
C ASP A 156 -3.68 -7.41 -13.19
N ALA A 157 -4.37 -7.76 -14.26
CA ALA A 157 -4.05 -7.29 -15.60
C ALA A 157 -4.14 -5.76 -15.71
N LYS A 158 -5.12 -5.12 -15.07
CA LYS A 158 -5.23 -3.66 -15.01
C LYS A 158 -4.06 -3.04 -14.23
N ILE A 159 -3.69 -3.62 -13.09
CA ILE A 159 -2.59 -3.15 -12.24
C ILE A 159 -1.26 -3.21 -13.00
N ARG A 160 -0.99 -4.31 -13.72
CA ARG A 160 0.24 -4.44 -14.52
C ARG A 160 0.31 -3.43 -15.67
N ARG A 161 -0.82 -2.92 -16.16
CA ARG A 161 -0.85 -1.83 -17.16
C ARG A 161 -0.56 -0.45 -16.57
N LEU A 162 -0.60 -0.30 -15.23
CA LEU A 162 -0.15 0.92 -14.56
C LEU A 162 1.38 1.05 -14.53
N GLN A 163 2.12 0.15 -15.20
CA GLN A 163 3.58 0.20 -15.28
C GLN A 163 4.06 1.61 -15.61
N VAL A 164 4.85 2.17 -14.69
CA VAL A 164 5.56 3.43 -14.87
C VAL A 164 7.04 3.13 -14.71
N PRO A 165 7.90 3.58 -15.64
CA PRO A 165 9.34 3.44 -15.48
C PRO A 165 9.74 4.15 -14.18
N VAL A 166 10.35 3.41 -13.26
CA VAL A 166 11.00 4.00 -12.09
C VAL A 166 12.12 4.89 -12.66
N PRO A 167 12.02 6.23 -12.53
CA PRO A 167 13.11 7.08 -12.99
C PRO A 167 14.37 6.71 -12.20
N PRO A 168 15.55 6.67 -12.84
CA PRO A 168 16.79 6.51 -12.11
C PRO A 168 16.88 7.63 -11.06
N SER A 169 17.03 7.24 -9.80
CA SER A 169 17.18 8.15 -8.66
C SER A 169 18.40 7.71 -7.87
N ASP A 170 19.25 8.68 -7.51
CA ASP A 170 20.37 8.46 -6.58
C ASP A 170 19.87 8.20 -5.15
N ASN A 171 18.58 8.45 -4.89
CA ASN A 171 17.94 8.14 -3.63
C ASN A 171 17.50 6.67 -3.61
N ALA A 172 18.24 5.85 -2.85
CA ALA A 172 17.96 4.44 -2.67
C ALA A 172 16.55 4.17 -2.11
N LEU A 173 16.03 5.05 -1.25
CA LEU A 173 14.69 4.95 -0.70
C LEU A 173 13.63 5.15 -1.80
N GLU A 174 13.78 6.15 -2.66
CA GLU A 174 12.85 6.40 -3.76
C GLU A 174 12.81 5.23 -4.75
N THR A 175 13.99 4.74 -5.14
CA THR A 175 14.10 3.57 -6.03
C THR A 175 13.46 2.34 -5.39
N PHE A 176 13.70 2.11 -4.09
CA PHE A 176 13.08 1.03 -3.34
C PHE A 176 11.56 1.17 -3.35
N TYR A 177 11.00 2.29 -2.89
CA TYR A 177 9.56 2.53 -2.86
C TYR A 177 8.90 2.32 -4.22
N ALA A 178 9.49 2.84 -5.29
CA ALA A 178 8.93 2.74 -6.63
C ALA A 178 8.86 1.27 -7.11
N ARG A 179 9.87 0.45 -6.81
CA ARG A 179 9.84 -1.01 -7.05
C ARG A 179 8.80 -1.73 -6.20
N GLN A 180 8.55 -1.24 -4.98
CA GLN A 180 7.57 -1.83 -4.07
C GLN A 180 6.12 -1.57 -4.50
N LEU A 181 5.82 -0.49 -5.22
CA LEU A 181 4.44 -0.12 -5.59
C LEU A 181 3.71 -1.26 -6.31
N LEU A 182 4.29 -1.83 -7.37
CA LEU A 182 3.67 -2.91 -8.12
C LEU A 182 3.65 -4.21 -7.30
N ASN A 183 4.79 -4.60 -6.74
CA ASN A 183 4.94 -5.92 -6.12
C ASN A 183 4.13 -6.04 -4.82
N ALA A 184 4.08 -5.01 -3.97
CA ALA A 184 3.27 -5.02 -2.76
C ALA A 184 1.78 -5.15 -3.08
N VAL A 185 1.32 -4.49 -4.14
CA VAL A 185 -0.06 -4.57 -4.64
C VAL A 185 -0.38 -5.98 -5.14
N LEU A 186 0.47 -6.55 -5.98
CA LEU A 186 0.27 -7.90 -6.53
C LEU A 186 0.29 -8.97 -5.44
N LEU A 187 1.25 -8.90 -4.52
CA LEU A 187 1.31 -9.80 -3.38
C LEU A 187 0.03 -9.70 -2.54
N THR A 188 -0.45 -8.48 -2.28
CA THR A 188 -1.68 -8.26 -1.50
C THR A 188 -2.91 -8.83 -2.21
N LEU A 189 -3.02 -8.66 -3.53
CA LEU A 189 -4.13 -9.18 -4.34
C LEU A 189 -4.18 -10.71 -4.35
N HIS A 190 -3.02 -11.37 -4.47
CA HIS A 190 -2.95 -12.81 -4.73
C HIS A 190 -2.71 -13.69 -3.49
N ARG A 191 -2.21 -13.14 -2.37
CA ARG A 191 -1.86 -13.93 -1.16
C ARG A 191 -2.99 -14.82 -0.62
N SER A 192 -4.25 -14.36 -0.65
CA SER A 192 -5.39 -15.15 -0.17
C SER A 192 -5.71 -16.34 -1.07
N TYR A 193 -5.57 -16.18 -2.39
CA TYR A 193 -5.77 -17.25 -3.36
C TYR A 193 -4.59 -18.22 -3.41
N MET A 194 -3.36 -17.74 -3.18
CA MET A 194 -2.21 -18.61 -2.96
C MET A 194 -2.40 -19.48 -1.71
N ALA A 195 -2.82 -18.88 -0.59
CA ALA A 195 -3.12 -19.64 0.62
C ALA A 195 -4.23 -20.69 0.39
N ARG A 196 -5.30 -20.32 -0.32
CA ARG A 196 -6.36 -21.28 -0.72
C ARG A 196 -5.84 -22.42 -1.59
N ALA A 197 -4.93 -22.14 -2.53
CA ALA A 197 -4.32 -23.17 -3.37
C ALA A 197 -3.57 -24.20 -2.52
N ILE A 198 -2.75 -23.72 -1.59
CA ILE A 198 -1.92 -24.56 -0.71
C ILE A 198 -2.79 -25.37 0.25
N LEU A 199 -3.78 -24.75 0.89
CA LEU A 199 -4.69 -25.42 1.83
C LEU A 199 -5.48 -26.53 1.13
N ASN A 200 -6.13 -26.22 0.00
CA ASN A 200 -6.91 -27.21 -0.74
C ASN A 200 -6.04 -28.37 -1.26
N GLY A 201 -4.82 -28.07 -1.70
CA GLY A 201 -3.88 -29.09 -2.17
C GLY A 201 -3.39 -30.01 -1.05
N ASN A 202 -3.11 -29.44 0.13
CA ASN A 202 -2.73 -30.23 1.30
C ASN A 202 -3.88 -31.13 1.79
N GLU A 203 -5.12 -30.62 1.77
CA GLU A 203 -6.31 -31.41 2.11
C GLU A 203 -6.52 -32.56 1.11
N ALA A 204 -6.37 -32.30 -0.19
CA ALA A 204 -6.46 -33.33 -1.22
C ALA A 204 -5.36 -34.39 -1.08
N ALA A 205 -4.10 -33.96 -0.85
CA ALA A 205 -2.97 -34.87 -0.63
C ALA A 205 -3.11 -35.71 0.64
N ALA A 206 -3.72 -35.17 1.71
CA ALA A 206 -4.00 -35.93 2.92
C ALA A 206 -5.09 -37.00 2.74
N GLN A 207 -6.00 -36.81 1.77
CA GLN A 207 -7.05 -37.77 1.44
C GLN A 207 -6.58 -38.82 0.43
N ASP A 208 -5.66 -38.47 -0.46
CA ASP A 208 -5.14 -39.34 -1.51
C ASP A 208 -3.78 -39.96 -1.14
N VAL A 209 -3.85 -40.97 -0.27
CA VAL A 209 -2.69 -41.69 0.31
C VAL A 209 -1.85 -42.44 -0.74
N ASP A 210 -2.39 -42.68 -1.95
CA ASP A 210 -1.76 -43.50 -3.01
C ASP A 210 -1.32 -42.67 -4.24
N SER A 211 -1.41 -41.34 -4.16
CA SER A 211 -1.00 -40.46 -5.26
C SER A 211 0.51 -40.48 -5.47
N SER A 212 0.95 -41.02 -6.61
CA SER A 212 2.37 -41.00 -7.03
C SER A 212 2.88 -39.59 -7.39
N ARG A 213 1.97 -38.62 -7.50
CA ARG A 213 2.27 -37.24 -7.90
C ARG A 213 2.05 -36.29 -6.70
N PRO A 214 3.12 -35.70 -6.14
CA PRO A 214 3.00 -34.68 -5.11
C PRO A 214 2.22 -33.45 -5.59
N PHE A 215 1.45 -32.83 -4.69
CA PHE A 215 0.75 -31.58 -4.99
C PHE A 215 1.73 -30.47 -5.36
N ASP A 216 1.51 -29.84 -6.51
CA ASP A 216 2.26 -28.67 -6.98
C ASP A 216 1.32 -27.45 -7.09
N PRO A 217 1.44 -26.43 -6.23
CA PRO A 217 0.57 -25.26 -6.26
C PRO A 217 0.78 -24.36 -7.49
N PHE A 218 1.87 -24.56 -8.26
CA PHE A 218 2.12 -23.83 -9.50
C PHE A 218 1.53 -24.53 -10.73
N ASP A 219 1.03 -25.76 -10.59
CA ASP A 219 0.43 -26.51 -11.69
C ASP A 219 -1.06 -26.17 -11.84
N SER A 220 -1.40 -25.51 -12.95
CA SER A 220 -2.77 -25.16 -13.31
C SER A 220 -3.70 -26.36 -13.50
N ALA A 221 -3.16 -27.56 -13.76
CA ALA A 221 -3.95 -28.78 -13.83
C ALA A 221 -4.38 -29.30 -12.45
N GLN A 222 -3.65 -28.92 -11.39
CA GLN A 222 -3.91 -29.35 -10.01
C GLN A 222 -4.69 -28.31 -9.21
N THR A 223 -4.55 -27.03 -9.55
CA THR A 223 -5.29 -25.95 -8.87
C THR A 223 -5.68 -24.83 -9.84
N PRO A 224 -6.93 -24.32 -9.76
CA PRO A 224 -7.34 -23.17 -10.56
C PRO A 224 -6.61 -21.89 -10.17
N TYR A 225 -5.93 -21.85 -9.01
CA TYR A 225 -5.27 -20.66 -8.49
C TYR A 225 -3.77 -20.59 -8.79
N ALA A 226 -3.24 -21.47 -9.65
CA ALA A 226 -1.82 -21.53 -9.99
C ALA A 226 -1.25 -20.17 -10.44
N SER A 227 -2.01 -19.40 -11.22
CA SER A 227 -1.60 -18.04 -11.63
C SER A 227 -1.45 -17.08 -10.44
N SER A 228 -2.30 -17.20 -9.41
CA SER A 228 -2.13 -16.42 -8.18
C SER A 228 -0.91 -16.84 -7.38
N VAL A 229 -0.63 -18.14 -7.32
CA VAL A 229 0.57 -18.67 -6.64
C VAL A 229 1.82 -18.10 -7.31
N ALA A 230 1.91 -18.19 -8.65
CA ALA A 230 3.02 -17.62 -9.41
C ALA A 230 3.14 -16.10 -9.21
N ALA A 231 2.02 -15.36 -9.31
CA ALA A 231 2.03 -13.90 -9.16
C ALA A 231 2.46 -13.45 -7.76
N ALA A 232 1.95 -14.08 -6.70
CA ALA A 232 2.33 -13.80 -5.33
C ALA A 232 3.79 -14.17 -5.06
N TYR A 233 4.24 -15.33 -5.55
CA TYR A 233 5.62 -15.79 -5.40
C TYR A 233 6.61 -14.84 -6.07
N HIS A 234 6.39 -14.45 -7.33
CA HIS A 234 7.27 -13.50 -8.03
C HIS A 234 7.28 -12.13 -7.36
N ALA A 235 6.12 -11.64 -6.91
CA ALA A 235 6.05 -10.38 -6.18
C ALA A 235 6.84 -10.46 -4.86
N ALA A 236 6.70 -11.55 -4.11
CA ALA A 236 7.45 -11.82 -2.88
C ALA A 236 8.97 -11.87 -3.12
N GLU A 237 9.40 -12.55 -4.19
CA GLU A 237 10.80 -12.64 -4.59
C GLU A 237 11.40 -11.27 -4.91
N GLU A 238 10.72 -10.46 -5.72
CA GLU A 238 11.18 -9.13 -6.10
C GLU A 238 11.21 -8.17 -4.91
N ILE A 239 10.24 -8.27 -4.00
CA ILE A 239 10.24 -7.52 -2.74
C ILE A 239 11.48 -7.85 -1.92
N SER A 240 11.78 -9.15 -1.77
CA SER A 240 12.93 -9.63 -0.99
C SER A 240 14.25 -9.19 -1.61
N ARG A 241 14.40 -9.33 -2.92
CA ARG A 241 15.59 -8.87 -3.67
C ARG A 241 15.79 -7.37 -3.52
N SER A 242 14.72 -6.59 -3.70
CA SER A 242 14.80 -5.13 -3.58
C SER A 242 15.09 -4.67 -2.16
N LEU A 243 14.56 -5.37 -1.14
CA LEU A 243 14.85 -5.08 0.26
C LEU A 243 16.30 -5.40 0.59
N HIS A 244 16.83 -6.53 0.14
CA HIS A 244 18.23 -6.88 0.30
C HIS A 244 19.14 -5.80 -0.32
N GLY A 245 18.85 -5.37 -1.55
CA GLY A 245 19.61 -4.29 -2.20
C GLY A 245 19.55 -2.98 -1.41
N PHE A 246 18.39 -2.65 -0.83
CA PHE A 246 18.23 -1.46 0.00
C PHE A 246 19.03 -1.54 1.31
N VAL A 247 18.98 -2.68 2.01
CA VAL A 247 19.77 -2.94 3.22
C VAL A 247 21.27 -2.83 2.96
N VAL A 248 21.75 -3.38 1.84
CA VAL A 248 23.18 -3.25 1.44
C VAL A 248 23.58 -1.79 1.19
N THR A 249 22.64 -0.95 0.73
CA THR A 249 22.92 0.46 0.43
C THR A 249 22.81 1.35 1.66
N ASP A 250 21.80 1.13 2.51
CA ASP A 250 21.50 1.94 3.70
C ASP A 250 20.74 1.11 4.76
N ASP A 251 21.49 0.31 5.54
CA ASP A 251 20.93 -0.58 6.57
C ASP A 251 20.22 0.17 7.70
N GLU A 252 20.74 1.35 8.09
CA GLU A 252 20.13 2.15 9.16
C GLU A 252 18.73 2.63 8.77
N LEU A 253 18.58 3.14 7.54
CA LEU A 253 17.28 3.56 7.03
C LEU A 253 16.38 2.35 6.78
N ALA A 254 16.90 1.26 6.21
CA ALA A 254 16.14 0.03 5.97
C ALA A 254 15.53 -0.54 7.26
N GLY A 255 16.26 -0.51 8.37
CA GLY A 255 15.78 -0.94 9.69
C GLY A 255 14.61 -0.09 10.25
N ARG A 256 14.39 1.12 9.73
CA ARG A 256 13.32 2.03 10.18
C ARG A 256 12.04 1.94 9.36
N VAL A 257 12.09 1.46 8.12
CA VAL A 257 10.94 1.49 7.19
C VAL A 257 10.13 0.18 7.24
N TRP A 258 9.47 -0.07 8.38
CA TRP A 258 8.86 -1.38 8.68
C TRP A 258 7.71 -1.82 7.74
N PHE A 259 6.92 -0.88 7.20
CA PHE A 259 5.76 -1.27 6.38
C PHE A 259 6.20 -1.89 5.04
N LEU A 260 7.47 -1.69 4.65
CA LEU A 260 8.10 -2.34 3.49
C LEU A 260 8.71 -3.71 3.86
N THR A 261 9.25 -3.87 5.08
CA THR A 261 9.74 -5.16 5.58
C THR A 261 8.61 -6.15 5.93
N TYR A 262 7.39 -5.67 6.23
CA TYR A 262 6.19 -6.52 6.39
C TYR A 262 5.92 -7.38 5.14
N HIS A 263 6.05 -6.79 3.95
CA HIS A 263 5.92 -7.54 2.70
C HIS A 263 7.07 -8.52 2.51
N GLY A 264 8.27 -8.23 3.02
CA GLY A 264 9.41 -9.16 3.07
C GLY A 264 9.19 -10.35 4.02
N PHE A 265 8.60 -10.14 5.20
CA PHE A 265 8.21 -11.24 6.09
C PHE A 265 7.09 -12.09 5.47
N SER A 266 6.07 -11.43 4.89
CA SER A 266 5.05 -12.12 4.12
C SER A 266 5.71 -12.90 2.98
N ALA A 267 6.61 -12.30 2.21
CA ALA A 267 7.34 -12.97 1.13
C ALA A 267 8.11 -14.20 1.61
N ALA A 268 8.86 -14.09 2.71
CA ALA A 268 9.64 -15.19 3.28
C ALA A 268 8.77 -16.39 3.69
N VAL A 269 7.55 -16.15 4.17
CA VAL A 269 6.57 -17.22 4.49
C VAL A 269 6.02 -17.89 3.21
N HIS A 270 5.99 -17.16 2.09
CA HIS A 270 5.44 -17.65 0.81
C HIS A 270 6.53 -18.21 -0.12
N SER A 271 7.81 -18.04 0.22
CA SER A 271 8.91 -18.72 -0.46
C SER A 271 9.03 -20.16 0.02
N PRO A 272 9.04 -21.18 -0.87
CA PRO A 272 9.38 -22.52 -0.44
C PRO A 272 10.83 -22.51 0.08
N PRO A 273 11.17 -23.38 1.04
CA PRO A 273 12.55 -23.52 1.47
C PRO A 273 13.40 -23.79 0.23
N VAL A 274 14.44 -22.96 0.04
CA VAL A 274 15.41 -23.12 -1.05
C VAL A 274 15.81 -24.59 -1.06
N ARG A 275 15.46 -25.29 -2.16
CA ARG A 275 15.95 -26.64 -2.40
C ARG A 275 17.46 -26.46 -2.53
N GLN A 276 18.23 -26.88 -1.52
CA GLN A 276 19.68 -26.97 -1.68
C GLN A 276 19.92 -27.81 -2.92
N ASP A 277 20.50 -27.19 -3.94
CA ASP A 277 20.77 -27.84 -5.22
C ASP A 277 21.49 -29.16 -4.96
N ARG A 278 20.98 -30.23 -5.59
CA ARG A 278 21.73 -31.49 -5.66
C ARG A 278 23.07 -31.18 -6.32
N PRO A 279 24.18 -31.75 -5.82
CA PRO A 279 25.47 -31.58 -6.46
C PRO A 279 25.38 -32.07 -7.92
N THR A 280 25.80 -31.22 -8.84
CA THR A 280 25.94 -31.53 -10.26
C THR A 280 26.77 -32.81 -10.42
N PRO A 281 26.36 -33.80 -11.22
CA PRO A 281 27.20 -34.96 -11.46
C PRO A 281 28.46 -34.48 -12.18
N GLN A 282 29.62 -34.72 -11.56
CA GLN A 282 30.89 -34.60 -12.25
C GLN A 282 30.88 -35.61 -13.40
N LEU A 283 30.91 -35.11 -14.62
CA LEU A 283 31.22 -35.91 -15.80
C LEU A 283 32.63 -36.47 -15.62
N GLN A 284 32.73 -37.80 -15.55
CA GLN A 284 33.99 -38.52 -15.76
C GLN A 284 34.36 -38.50 -17.24
#